data_AF-A0A923VE45-F1
#
_entry.id   AF-A0A923VE45-F1
#
_cell.length_a   1.000
_cell.length_b   1.000
_cell.length_c   1.000
_cell.angle_alpha   90.00
_cell.angle_beta   90.00
_cell.angle_gamma   90.00
#
_symmetry.space_group_name_H-M   'P 1'
#
loop_
_entity.id
_entity.type
_entity.pdbx_description
1 polymer ?
#
loop_
_entity_poly.entity_id
_entity_poly.type
_entity_poly.pdbx_seq_one_letter_code
_entity_poly.pdbx_strand_id
1 'polypeptide(L)'
;GLFAEYGVLTLLPDSDMVKRAFIPTMKKELLEGFSHPAVEETVKNFPSTYKAQASGREINLFYLLDGKRERIEKDSDGFLINDTSLKFTTAELLQELETHPQKFSPNVILRPVLQETILPNIAFIGGGGEIAYWLELKKVFEAVAVPYPMLIVRNSFMFVSKELQEIAQKLQLSYTDLFKPELELINQLVKRDSTLQLSLDKEKQQFNFFYEQLKTIAGNIDVTLKMHTDALHTQALKKIITLEKKMLSAEKKKFEAQQRQVQKLKTQLFFNNNLQERTSNIMPFYGNWGKDFIKMIYDNSKGLNQEFGILLEQ
;
A
#
# COMPACT_ATOMS: atom_id res chain seq x y z
N GLY A 1 -5.81 -22.47 19.87
CA GLY A 1 -5.86 -21.43 18.82
C GLY A 1 -4.88 -21.75 17.71
N LEU A 2 -5.06 -21.20 16.52
CA LEU A 2 -4.22 -21.48 15.33
C LEU A 2 -2.73 -21.27 15.57
N PHE A 3 -2.37 -20.30 16.43
CA PHE A 3 -0.98 -19.92 16.70
C PHE A 3 -0.48 -20.27 18.11
N ALA A 4 -1.21 -21.13 18.83
CA ALA A 4 -0.89 -21.43 20.24
C ALA A 4 0.49 -22.09 20.41
N GLU A 5 0.89 -22.95 19.45
CA GLU A 5 2.20 -23.61 19.45
C GLU A 5 3.38 -22.65 19.25
N TYR A 6 3.12 -21.43 18.77
CA TYR A 6 4.12 -20.37 18.58
C TYR A 6 4.17 -19.37 19.74
N GLY A 7 3.41 -19.60 20.82
CA GLY A 7 3.43 -18.74 22.01
C GLY A 7 2.78 -17.36 21.80
N VAL A 8 1.89 -17.21 20.82
CA VAL A 8 1.21 -15.93 20.56
C VAL A 8 0.24 -15.59 21.70
N LEU A 9 0.45 -14.42 22.30
CA LEU A 9 -0.47 -13.82 23.26
C LEU A 9 -1.46 -12.90 22.53
N THR A 10 -2.74 -12.97 22.90
CA THR A 10 -3.79 -12.12 22.34
C THR A 10 -4.27 -11.13 23.39
N LEU A 11 -4.22 -9.84 23.07
CA LEU A 11 -4.72 -8.77 23.93
C LEU A 11 -6.04 -8.22 23.37
N LEU A 12 -7.04 -8.07 24.23
CA LEU A 12 -8.28 -7.38 23.92
C LEU A 12 -8.18 -5.91 24.38
N PRO A 13 -8.08 -4.94 23.45
CA PRO A 13 -7.85 -3.53 23.80
C PRO A 13 -9.06 -2.88 24.51
N ASP A 14 -10.23 -3.50 24.44
CA ASP A 14 -11.47 -3.00 25.06
C ASP A 14 -11.69 -3.50 26.49
N SER A 15 -10.72 -4.21 27.08
CA SER A 15 -10.81 -4.58 28.51
C SER A 15 -10.74 -3.35 29.43
N ASP A 16 -11.51 -3.37 30.51
CA ASP A 16 -11.56 -2.28 31.50
C ASP A 16 -10.16 -1.95 32.06
N MET A 17 -9.34 -2.96 32.33
CA MET A 17 -7.96 -2.80 32.78
C MET A 17 -7.11 -1.98 31.80
N VAL A 18 -7.20 -2.28 30.50
CA VAL A 18 -6.47 -1.56 29.44
C VAL A 18 -6.94 -0.10 29.37
N LYS A 19 -8.25 0.13 29.43
CA LYS A 19 -8.83 1.48 29.38
C LYS A 19 -8.43 2.31 30.60
N ARG A 20 -8.43 1.71 31.80
CA ARG A 20 -8.00 2.38 33.04
C ARG A 20 -6.57 2.84 32.98
N ALA A 21 -5.65 1.99 32.52
CA ALA A 21 -4.24 2.35 32.38
C ALA A 21 -4.01 3.52 31.39
N PHE A 22 -4.96 3.80 30.50
CA PHE A 22 -4.89 4.86 29.52
C PHE A 22 -5.64 6.15 29.89
N ILE A 23 -6.29 6.20 31.05
CA ILE A 23 -7.00 7.39 31.55
C ILE A 23 -6.12 8.66 31.51
N PRO A 24 -4.85 8.66 31.96
CA PRO A 24 -4.03 9.88 31.95
C PRO A 24 -3.89 10.49 30.55
N THR A 25 -3.69 9.66 29.53
CA THR A 25 -3.58 10.10 28.14
C THR A 25 -4.92 10.60 27.60
N MET A 26 -6.01 9.89 27.88
CA MET A 26 -7.36 10.33 27.46
C MET A 26 -7.74 11.66 28.09
N LYS A 27 -7.44 11.84 29.38
CA LYS A 27 -7.67 13.09 30.11
C LYS A 27 -6.87 14.24 29.52
N LYS A 28 -5.60 14.01 29.19
CA LYS A 28 -4.76 15.01 28.50
C LYS A 28 -5.35 15.40 27.14
N GLU A 29 -5.79 14.43 26.36
CA GLU A 29 -6.43 14.70 25.07
C GLU A 29 -7.72 15.53 25.22
N LEU A 30 -8.60 15.20 26.15
CA LEU A 30 -9.85 15.95 26.35
C LEU A 30 -9.58 17.41 26.79
N LEU A 31 -8.59 17.60 27.66
CA LEU A 31 -8.26 18.93 28.20
C LEU A 31 -7.51 19.79 27.19
N GLU A 32 -6.46 19.24 26.58
CA GLU A 32 -5.47 19.98 25.79
C GLU A 32 -5.61 19.79 24.28
N GLY A 33 -6.27 18.71 23.82
CA GLY A 33 -6.30 18.35 22.39
C GLY A 33 -4.91 18.10 21.81
N PHE A 34 -3.95 17.67 22.65
CA PHE A 34 -2.51 17.73 22.34
C PHE A 34 -2.11 16.96 21.07
N SER A 35 -2.84 15.90 20.72
CA SER A 35 -2.45 15.03 19.62
C SER A 35 -2.67 15.67 18.25
N HIS A 36 -3.65 16.57 18.10
CA HIS A 36 -3.91 17.30 16.86
C HIS A 36 -2.73 18.18 16.42
N PRO A 37 -2.27 19.18 17.20
CA PRO A 37 -1.15 20.02 16.81
C PRO A 37 0.15 19.22 16.65
N ALA A 38 0.35 18.15 17.42
CA ALA A 38 1.51 17.28 17.27
C ALA A 38 1.55 16.57 15.90
N VAL A 39 0.40 16.09 15.40
CA VAL A 39 0.29 15.50 14.06
C VAL A 39 0.47 16.57 12.99
N GLU A 40 -0.21 17.73 13.11
CA GLU A 40 -0.08 18.82 12.14
C GLU A 40 1.37 19.30 11.99
N GLU A 41 2.08 19.45 13.11
CA GLU A 41 3.48 19.85 13.11
C GLU A 41 4.36 18.79 12.43
N THR A 42 4.05 17.50 12.63
CA THR A 42 4.79 16.43 11.95
C THR A 42 4.52 16.48 10.45
N VAL A 43 3.24 16.48 10.04
CA VAL A 43 2.79 16.53 8.64
C VAL A 43 3.36 17.73 7.88
N LYS A 44 3.43 18.91 8.50
CA LYS A 44 4.02 20.11 7.90
C LYS A 44 5.51 19.93 7.55
N ASN A 45 6.21 19.10 8.30
CA ASN A 45 7.64 18.84 8.13
C ASN A 45 7.94 17.52 7.37
N PHE A 46 6.91 16.79 6.90
CA PHE A 46 7.12 15.59 6.10
C PHE A 46 7.74 15.94 4.73
N PRO A 47 8.60 15.07 4.17
CA PRO A 47 9.06 15.25 2.80
C PRO A 47 7.88 15.27 1.84
N SER A 48 7.90 16.16 0.85
CA SER A 48 6.82 16.35 -0.14
C SER A 48 6.45 15.10 -0.94
N THR A 49 7.33 14.09 -0.94
CA THR A 49 7.10 12.78 -1.56
C THR A 49 6.10 11.92 -0.79
N TYR A 50 5.89 12.18 0.51
CA TYR A 50 4.94 11.45 1.34
C TYR A 50 3.60 12.20 1.41
N LYS A 51 2.52 11.51 1.06
CA LYS A 51 1.17 12.02 1.26
C LYS A 51 0.73 11.68 2.68
N ALA A 52 0.40 12.70 3.47
CA ALA A 52 -0.19 12.52 4.79
C ALA A 52 -1.44 11.63 4.69
N GLN A 53 -1.53 10.63 5.55
CA GLN A 53 -2.65 9.68 5.59
C GLN A 53 -3.58 9.94 6.77
N ALA A 54 -3.09 10.49 7.88
CA ALA A 54 -3.91 10.87 9.00
C ALA A 54 -4.08 12.40 9.07
N SER A 55 -5.33 12.85 9.05
CA SER A 55 -5.70 14.17 9.56
C SER A 55 -6.21 13.97 10.98
N GLY A 56 -5.42 14.37 11.96
CA GLY A 56 -5.86 14.39 13.36
C GLY A 56 -7.04 15.34 13.50
N ARG A 57 -8.05 14.96 14.29
CA ARG A 57 -9.15 15.87 14.67
C ARG A 57 -8.77 16.61 15.95
N GLU A 58 -9.49 17.67 16.29
CA GLU A 58 -9.31 18.39 17.55
C GLU A 58 -9.38 17.47 18.78
N ILE A 59 -10.26 16.45 18.75
CA ILE A 59 -10.31 15.37 19.74
C ILE A 59 -10.21 14.02 19.03
N ASN A 60 -9.21 13.23 19.41
CA ASN A 60 -8.90 11.92 18.84
C ASN A 60 -9.45 10.75 19.67
N LEU A 61 -10.57 10.99 20.37
CA LEU A 61 -11.33 10.01 21.16
C LEU A 61 -12.78 9.90 20.65
N PHE A 62 -13.34 8.71 20.80
CA PHE A 62 -14.75 8.41 20.61
C PHE A 62 -15.39 8.01 21.93
N TYR A 63 -16.70 8.21 22.02
CA TYR A 63 -17.55 7.73 23.09
C TYR A 63 -18.39 6.53 22.62
N LEU A 64 -18.46 5.49 23.43
CA LEU A 64 -19.17 4.24 23.15
C LEU A 64 -20.48 4.23 23.94
N LEU A 65 -21.60 4.12 23.23
CA LEU A 65 -22.94 4.06 23.81
C LEU A 65 -23.83 3.17 22.96
N ASP A 66 -24.53 2.21 23.57
CA ASP A 66 -25.51 1.35 22.91
C ASP A 66 -25.01 0.69 21.61
N GLY A 67 -23.75 0.24 21.61
CA GLY A 67 -23.10 -0.38 20.45
C GLY A 67 -22.68 0.61 19.35
N LYS A 68 -22.91 1.91 19.55
CA LYS A 68 -22.42 2.98 18.68
C LYS A 68 -21.07 3.51 19.15
N ARG A 69 -20.30 4.04 18.20
CA ARG A 69 -19.01 4.70 18.42
C ARG A 69 -19.11 6.12 17.88
N GLU A 70 -19.41 7.04 18.77
CA GLU A 70 -19.70 8.43 18.42
C GLU A 70 -18.55 9.36 18.74
N ARG A 71 -18.45 10.44 17.95
CA ARG A 71 -17.38 11.42 18.11
C ARG A 71 -17.62 12.27 19.34
N ILE A 72 -16.55 12.59 20.04
CA ILE A 72 -16.55 13.62 21.08
C ILE A 72 -16.16 14.92 20.40
N GLU A 73 -17.01 15.94 20.48
CA GLU A 73 -16.77 17.27 19.94
C GLU A 73 -16.73 18.27 21.10
N LYS A 74 -15.90 19.31 20.98
CA LYS A 74 -15.75 20.36 22.00
C LYS A 74 -16.51 21.60 21.55
N ASP A 75 -17.29 22.19 22.43
CA ASP A 75 -17.95 23.48 22.22
C ASP A 75 -17.57 24.48 23.33
N SER A 76 -18.16 25.68 23.30
CA SER A 76 -17.91 26.72 24.31
C SER A 76 -18.36 26.33 25.72
N ASP A 77 -19.29 25.39 25.85
CA ASP A 77 -19.94 25.04 27.12
C ASP A 77 -19.55 23.64 27.63
N GLY A 78 -18.69 22.91 26.91
CA GLY A 78 -18.22 21.59 27.28
C GLY A 78 -17.99 20.66 26.08
N PHE A 79 -18.56 19.46 26.17
CA PHE A 79 -18.38 18.38 25.21
C PHE A 79 -19.73 17.82 24.76
N LEU A 80 -19.87 17.62 23.46
CA LEU A 80 -21.03 17.00 22.82
C LEU A 80 -20.65 15.61 22.31
N ILE A 81 -21.52 14.63 22.52
CA ILE A 81 -21.42 13.34 21.83
C ILE A 81 -22.24 13.42 20.55
N ASN A 82 -21.54 13.42 19.41
CA ASN A 82 -22.15 13.58 18.09
C ASN A 82 -23.30 12.58 17.87
N ASP A 83 -24.34 13.00 17.14
CA ASP A 83 -25.53 12.19 16.85
C ASP A 83 -26.28 11.66 18.09
N THR A 84 -26.11 12.31 19.25
CA THR A 84 -26.86 12.03 20.48
C THR A 84 -27.30 13.33 21.18
N SER A 85 -28.15 13.21 22.19
CA SER A 85 -28.52 14.33 23.08
C SER A 85 -27.59 14.48 24.29
N LEU A 86 -26.49 13.72 24.37
CA LEU A 86 -25.57 13.78 25.50
C LEU A 86 -24.64 14.99 25.37
N LYS A 87 -24.67 15.84 26.40
CA LYS A 87 -23.74 16.95 26.59
C LYS A 87 -23.17 16.84 28.00
N PHE A 88 -21.87 17.06 28.12
CA PHE A 88 -21.13 17.02 29.36
C PHE A 88 -20.37 18.33 29.54
N THR A 89 -20.38 18.88 30.74
CA THR A 89 -19.34 19.83 31.14
C THR A 89 -17.98 19.12 31.21
N THR A 90 -16.89 19.88 31.22
CA THR A 90 -15.54 19.31 31.41
C THR A 90 -15.44 18.47 32.67
N ALA A 91 -16.01 18.93 33.78
CA ALA A 91 -15.97 18.20 35.05
C ALA A 91 -16.75 16.87 34.95
N GLU A 92 -17.94 16.89 34.35
CA GLU A 92 -18.77 15.69 34.18
C GLU A 92 -18.11 14.67 33.25
N LEU A 93 -17.55 15.09 32.11
CA LEU A 93 -16.91 14.15 31.17
C LEU A 93 -15.65 13.52 31.79
N LEU A 94 -14.89 14.29 32.57
CA LEU A 94 -13.74 13.75 33.28
C LEU A 94 -14.14 12.79 34.40
N GLN A 95 -15.24 13.06 35.11
CA GLN A 95 -15.78 12.11 36.08
C GLN A 95 -16.24 10.83 35.37
N GLU A 96 -16.95 10.95 34.25
CA GLU A 96 -17.38 9.83 33.40
C GLU A 96 -16.19 9.00 32.90
N LEU A 97 -15.07 9.64 32.55
CA LEU A 97 -13.84 8.96 32.15
C LEU A 97 -13.24 8.10 33.28
N GLU A 98 -13.24 8.63 34.51
CA GLU A 98 -12.67 7.93 35.68
C GLU A 98 -13.57 6.75 36.13
N THR A 99 -14.90 6.94 36.09
CA THR A 99 -15.87 5.92 36.51
C THR A 99 -16.16 4.89 35.42
N HIS A 100 -16.16 5.31 34.15
CA HIS A 100 -16.55 4.51 33.00
C HIS A 100 -15.55 4.61 31.81
N PRO A 101 -14.26 4.30 32.03
CA PRO A 101 -13.22 4.42 31.00
C PRO A 101 -13.47 3.52 29.77
N GLN A 102 -14.21 2.42 29.94
CA GLN A 102 -14.62 1.53 28.85
C GLN A 102 -15.54 2.20 27.82
N LYS A 103 -16.18 3.33 28.18
CA LYS A 103 -16.96 4.12 27.22
C LYS A 103 -16.08 4.97 26.31
N PHE A 104 -14.76 5.05 26.54
CA PHE A 104 -13.86 5.86 25.73
C PHE A 104 -13.01 4.99 24.81
N SER A 105 -12.87 5.39 23.55
CA SER A 105 -12.15 4.63 22.53
C SER A 105 -11.24 5.53 21.69
N PRO A 106 -9.92 5.31 21.69
CA PRO A 106 -9.02 6.10 20.86
C PRO A 106 -9.22 5.83 19.37
N ASN A 107 -8.99 6.84 18.55
CA ASN A 107 -8.97 6.70 17.09
C ASN A 107 -7.59 6.22 16.60
N VAL A 108 -7.35 6.28 15.28
CA VAL A 108 -6.09 5.85 14.65
C VAL A 108 -4.84 6.58 15.19
N ILE A 109 -4.97 7.80 15.71
CA ILE A 109 -3.88 8.61 16.28
C ILE A 109 -3.48 8.09 17.67
N LEU A 110 -4.46 7.88 18.56
CA LEU A 110 -4.20 7.52 19.96
C LEU A 110 -4.17 6.00 20.20
N ARG A 111 -4.68 5.18 19.28
CA ARG A 111 -4.64 3.71 19.41
C ARG A 111 -3.20 3.17 19.48
N PRO A 112 -2.23 3.64 18.67
CA PRO A 112 -0.82 3.31 18.84
C PRO A 112 -0.29 3.64 20.24
N VAL A 113 -0.62 4.81 20.77
CA VAL A 113 -0.17 5.22 22.11
C VAL A 113 -0.76 4.31 23.19
N LEU A 114 -2.05 3.95 23.08
CA LEU A 114 -2.69 2.97 23.95
C LEU A 114 -1.91 1.64 23.91
N GLN A 115 -1.62 1.14 22.71
CA GLN A 115 -0.89 -0.12 22.53
C GLN A 115 0.48 -0.09 23.24
N GLU A 116 1.27 0.96 23.02
CA GLU A 116 2.64 1.07 23.57
C GLU A 116 2.67 1.42 25.06
N THR A 117 1.58 1.98 25.61
CA THR A 117 1.42 2.21 27.05
C THR A 117 1.23 0.88 27.80
N ILE A 118 0.48 -0.04 27.21
CA ILE A 118 0.19 -1.35 27.82
C ILE A 118 1.29 -2.37 27.52
N LEU A 119 1.78 -2.38 26.28
CA LEU A 119 2.79 -3.29 25.77
C LEU A 119 3.95 -2.44 25.26
N PRO A 120 4.96 -2.11 26.07
CA PRO A 120 6.12 -1.34 25.60
C PRO A 120 6.90 -2.20 24.60
N ASN A 121 6.55 -2.08 23.31
CA ASN A 121 7.04 -3.00 22.29
C ASN A 121 8.42 -2.57 21.82
N ILE A 122 9.29 -3.55 21.57
CA ILE A 122 10.56 -3.31 20.88
C ILE A 122 10.28 -2.90 19.42
N ALA A 123 9.30 -3.54 18.79
CA ALA A 123 8.93 -3.28 17.41
C ALA A 123 7.42 -3.38 17.19
N PHE A 124 6.90 -2.49 16.36
CA PHE A 124 5.58 -2.56 15.77
C PHE A 124 5.67 -3.16 14.36
N ILE A 125 4.95 -4.25 14.13
CA ILE A 125 4.88 -4.93 12.83
C ILE A 125 3.57 -4.51 12.13
N GLY A 126 3.67 -3.78 11.02
CA GLY A 126 2.52 -3.24 10.31
C GLY A 126 2.61 -3.34 8.79
N GLY A 127 1.46 -3.24 8.10
CA GLY A 127 1.44 -3.08 6.65
C GLY A 127 1.91 -1.68 6.21
N GLY A 128 2.23 -1.49 4.93
CA GLY A 128 2.75 -0.21 4.42
C GLY A 128 1.85 1.01 4.71
N GLY A 129 0.53 0.85 4.71
CA GLY A 129 -0.39 1.92 5.11
C GLY A 129 -0.38 2.21 6.61
N GLU A 130 -0.16 1.19 7.44
CA GLU A 130 -0.03 1.39 8.88
C GLU A 130 1.27 2.10 9.22
N ILE A 131 2.38 1.62 8.67
CA ILE A 131 3.69 2.23 8.86
C ILE A 131 3.67 3.70 8.41
N ALA A 132 2.98 4.02 7.31
CA ALA A 132 2.84 5.39 6.83
C ALA A 132 2.21 6.33 7.86
N TYR A 133 1.06 5.97 8.46
CA TYR A 133 0.46 6.83 9.48
C TYR A 133 1.23 6.80 10.80
N TRP A 134 1.88 5.68 11.17
CA TRP A 134 2.69 5.63 12.39
C TRP A 134 3.82 6.66 12.36
N LEU A 135 4.47 6.86 11.21
CA LEU A 135 5.51 7.87 11.04
C LEU A 135 5.03 9.29 11.40
N GLU A 136 3.72 9.55 11.31
CA GLU A 136 3.10 10.84 11.64
C GLU A 136 2.93 11.06 13.15
N LEU A 137 3.15 10.03 13.98
CA LEU A 137 2.79 10.03 15.40
C LEU A 137 3.96 10.27 16.36
N LYS A 138 5.20 10.37 15.89
CA LYS A 138 6.37 10.45 16.78
C LYS A 138 6.22 11.56 17.84
N LYS A 139 5.74 12.74 17.45
CA LYS A 139 5.50 13.86 18.39
C LYS A 139 4.34 13.61 19.35
N VAL A 140 3.33 12.84 18.94
CA VAL A 140 2.22 12.43 19.82
C VAL A 140 2.75 11.58 20.96
N PHE A 141 3.64 10.64 20.65
CA PHE A 141 4.31 9.78 21.64
C PHE A 141 5.20 10.58 22.61
N GLU A 142 6.00 11.50 22.07
CA GLU A 142 6.84 12.42 22.87
C GLU A 142 5.99 13.24 23.85
N ALA A 143 4.84 13.74 23.40
CA ALA A 143 3.95 14.56 24.21
C ALA A 143 3.36 13.82 25.43
N VAL A 144 3.34 12.49 25.45
CA VAL A 144 2.86 11.68 26.58
C VAL A 144 3.95 10.81 27.20
N ALA A 145 5.21 11.03 26.83
CA ALA A 145 6.36 10.27 27.31
C ALA A 145 6.22 8.73 27.16
N VAL A 146 5.54 8.29 26.09
CA VAL A 146 5.44 6.86 25.75
C VAL A 146 6.56 6.53 24.75
N PRO A 147 7.35 5.46 24.97
CA PRO A 147 8.38 5.04 24.02
C PRO A 147 7.80 4.77 22.63
N TYR A 148 8.47 5.31 21.61
CA TYR A 148 8.10 5.07 20.22
C TYR A 148 8.82 3.81 19.70
N PRO A 149 8.12 2.76 19.26
CA PRO A 149 8.72 1.48 18.90
C PRO A 149 9.44 1.56 17.54
N MET A 150 10.29 0.56 17.25
CA MET A 150 10.81 0.38 15.90
C MET A 150 9.67 -0.01 14.95
N LEU A 151 9.52 0.70 13.84
CA LEU A 151 8.55 0.33 12.82
C LEU A 151 9.13 -0.68 11.85
N ILE A 152 8.46 -1.83 11.69
CA ILE A 152 8.86 -2.88 10.75
C ILE A 152 7.70 -3.19 9.82
N VAL A 153 7.96 -3.14 8.51
CA VAL A 153 7.00 -3.59 7.51
C VAL A 153 6.86 -5.11 7.61
N ARG A 154 5.65 -5.60 7.81
CA ARG A 154 5.38 -7.04 7.87
C ARG A 154 5.84 -7.74 6.60
N ASN A 155 6.21 -9.02 6.70
CA ASN A 155 6.47 -9.83 5.51
C ASN A 155 5.20 -9.87 4.63
N SER A 156 5.41 -9.85 3.31
CA SER A 156 4.36 -10.02 2.32
C SER A 156 4.56 -11.33 1.58
N PHE A 157 3.45 -12.02 1.31
CA PHE A 157 3.49 -13.33 0.65
C PHE A 157 2.51 -13.43 -0.52
N MET A 158 2.88 -14.26 -1.49
CA MET A 158 1.99 -14.81 -2.51
C MET A 158 2.17 -16.31 -2.56
N PHE A 159 1.07 -17.03 -2.54
CA PHE A 159 1.03 -18.46 -2.79
C PHE A 159 0.70 -18.74 -4.26
N VAL A 160 1.50 -19.60 -4.89
CA VAL A 160 1.37 -19.99 -6.29
C VAL A 160 1.08 -21.49 -6.36
N SER A 161 -0.13 -21.85 -6.80
CA SER A 161 -0.53 -23.24 -6.97
C SER A 161 0.25 -23.94 -8.08
N LYS A 162 0.29 -25.27 -8.07
CA LYS A 162 0.96 -26.07 -9.11
C LYS A 162 0.48 -25.71 -10.52
N GLU A 163 -0.83 -25.54 -10.68
CA GLU A 163 -1.43 -25.14 -11.95
C GLU A 163 -0.84 -23.82 -12.47
N LEU A 164 -0.71 -22.82 -11.59
CA LEU A 164 -0.15 -21.52 -11.96
C LEU A 164 1.35 -21.59 -12.21
N GLN A 165 2.07 -22.42 -11.45
CA GLN A 165 3.50 -22.68 -11.69
C GLN A 165 3.71 -23.27 -13.08
N GLU A 166 2.92 -24.27 -13.48
CA GLU A 166 3.00 -24.87 -14.82
C GLU A 166 2.72 -23.86 -15.93
N ILE A 167 1.75 -22.96 -15.73
CA ILE A 167 1.43 -21.92 -16.72
C ILE A 167 2.62 -20.95 -16.84
N ALA A 168 3.17 -20.49 -15.70
CA ALA A 168 4.33 -19.60 -15.70
C ALA A 168 5.55 -20.26 -16.38
N GLN A 169 5.80 -21.54 -16.11
CA GLN A 169 6.88 -22.30 -16.71
C GLN A 169 6.69 -22.50 -18.22
N LYS A 170 5.48 -22.86 -18.67
CA LYS A 170 5.14 -23.00 -20.10
C LYS A 170 5.35 -21.69 -20.87
N LEU A 171 5.05 -20.56 -20.23
CA LEU A 171 5.30 -19.22 -20.78
C LEU A 171 6.76 -18.76 -20.61
N GLN A 172 7.58 -19.52 -19.88
CA GLN A 172 8.95 -19.17 -19.49
C GLN A 172 9.02 -17.78 -18.82
N LEU A 173 8.08 -17.52 -17.92
CA LEU A 173 8.05 -16.31 -17.10
C LEU A 173 8.71 -16.59 -15.75
N SER A 174 9.60 -15.70 -15.32
CA SER A 174 10.10 -15.72 -13.94
C SER A 174 9.00 -15.27 -12.98
N TYR A 175 9.11 -15.61 -11.70
CA TYR A 175 8.16 -15.13 -10.70
C TYR A 175 8.20 -13.60 -10.54
N THR A 176 9.36 -12.97 -10.75
CA THR A 176 9.48 -11.51 -10.78
C THR A 176 8.73 -10.88 -11.96
N ASP A 177 8.64 -11.58 -13.10
CA ASP A 177 7.87 -11.10 -14.25
C ASP A 177 6.38 -11.01 -13.92
N LEU A 178 5.85 -11.88 -13.05
CA LEU A 178 4.42 -11.90 -12.71
C LEU A 178 3.92 -10.57 -12.12
N PHE A 179 4.82 -9.75 -11.55
CA PHE A 179 4.51 -8.43 -11.01
C PHE A 179 4.41 -7.34 -12.09
N LYS A 180 4.90 -7.60 -13.32
CA LYS A 180 4.75 -6.68 -14.43
C LYS A 180 3.29 -6.56 -14.88
N PRO A 181 2.91 -5.44 -15.51
CA PRO A 181 1.61 -5.30 -16.16
C PRO A 181 1.37 -6.38 -17.22
N GLU A 182 0.14 -6.84 -17.36
CA GLU A 182 -0.27 -7.85 -18.35
C GLU A 182 0.19 -7.50 -19.77
N LEU A 183 0.00 -6.25 -20.17
CA LEU A 183 0.41 -5.77 -21.50
C LEU A 183 1.93 -5.85 -21.72
N GLU A 184 2.72 -5.67 -20.68
CA GLU A 184 4.18 -5.77 -20.77
C GLU A 184 4.63 -7.22 -20.90
N LEU A 185 4.00 -8.13 -20.16
CA LEU A 185 4.23 -9.57 -20.28
C LEU A 185 3.93 -10.06 -21.70
N ILE A 186 2.76 -9.70 -22.23
CA ILE A 186 2.38 -10.07 -23.60
C ILE A 186 3.35 -9.47 -24.62
N ASN A 187 3.75 -8.20 -24.46
CA ASN A 187 4.77 -7.58 -25.31
C ASN A 187 6.09 -8.36 -25.29
N GLN A 188 6.55 -8.78 -24.11
CA GLN A 188 7.79 -9.54 -23.93
C GLN A 188 7.71 -10.89 -24.62
N LEU A 189 6.61 -11.64 -24.41
CA LEU A 189 6.39 -12.94 -25.06
C LEU A 189 6.36 -12.81 -26.59
N VAL A 190 5.61 -11.85 -27.13
CA VAL A 190 5.50 -11.65 -28.59
C VAL A 190 6.84 -11.26 -29.21
N LYS A 191 7.62 -10.39 -28.54
CA LYS A 191 8.95 -10.01 -29.03
C LYS A 191 9.96 -11.15 -28.95
N ARG A 192 9.85 -12.04 -27.96
CA ARG A 192 10.74 -13.19 -27.77
C ARG A 192 10.45 -14.32 -28.75
N ASP A 193 9.17 -14.61 -28.96
CA ASP A 193 8.73 -15.85 -29.60
C ASP A 193 8.28 -15.63 -31.06
N SER A 194 8.06 -14.39 -31.51
CA SER A 194 7.79 -14.11 -32.92
C SER A 194 9.07 -14.20 -33.75
N THR A 195 8.97 -14.82 -34.92
CA THR A 195 10.05 -14.87 -35.92
C THR A 195 10.12 -13.60 -36.78
N LEU A 196 9.14 -12.69 -36.63
CA LEU A 196 9.04 -11.48 -37.42
C LEU A 196 9.84 -10.33 -36.78
N GLN A 197 10.29 -9.40 -37.62
CA GLN A 197 10.82 -8.13 -37.14
C GLN A 197 9.67 -7.25 -36.63
N LEU A 198 9.60 -7.04 -35.32
CA LEU A 198 8.57 -6.23 -34.66
C LEU A 198 9.08 -4.88 -34.14
N SER A 199 10.39 -4.65 -34.22
CA SER A 199 11.02 -3.37 -33.92
C SER A 199 11.61 -2.79 -35.20
N LEU A 200 11.46 -1.47 -35.35
CA LEU A 200 12.03 -0.68 -36.43
C LEU A 200 13.21 0.16 -35.92
N ASP A 201 13.91 -0.26 -34.86
CA ASP A 201 14.99 0.54 -34.25
C ASP A 201 16.11 0.88 -35.24
N LYS A 202 16.52 -0.07 -36.08
CA LYS A 202 17.54 0.18 -37.12
C LYS A 202 17.05 1.14 -38.19
N GLU A 203 15.81 0.97 -38.64
CA GLU A 203 15.17 1.81 -39.66
C GLU A 203 14.95 3.23 -39.12
N LYS A 204 14.53 3.38 -37.85
CA LYS A 204 14.43 4.68 -37.17
C LYS A 204 15.79 5.38 -37.07
N GLN A 205 16.86 4.64 -36.77
CA GLN A 205 18.22 5.21 -36.76
C GLN A 205 18.66 5.70 -38.14
N GLN A 206 18.48 4.89 -39.18
CA GLN A 206 18.76 5.28 -40.56
C GLN A 206 17.92 6.49 -41.01
N PHE A 207 16.64 6.50 -40.62
CA PHE A 207 15.72 7.59 -40.89
C PHE A 207 16.14 8.91 -40.24
N ASN A 208 16.63 8.87 -39.00
CA ASN A 208 17.18 10.04 -38.32
C ASN A 208 18.41 10.58 -39.05
N PHE A 209 19.33 9.70 -39.46
CA PHE A 209 20.52 10.11 -40.22
C PHE A 209 20.15 10.75 -41.57
N PHE A 210 19.16 10.19 -42.28
CA PHE A 210 18.65 10.77 -43.52
C PHE A 210 18.09 12.19 -43.33
N TYR A 211 17.33 12.44 -42.27
CA TYR A 211 16.79 13.78 -42.01
C TYR A 211 17.86 14.79 -41.58
N GLU A 212 18.92 14.36 -40.89
CA GLU A 212 20.07 15.21 -40.59
C GLU A 212 20.80 15.65 -41.88
N GLN A 213 20.91 14.76 -42.87
CA GLN A 213 21.44 15.12 -44.19
C GLN A 213 20.55 16.15 -44.89
N LEU A 214 19.23 15.92 -44.93
CA LEU A 214 18.29 16.86 -45.53
C LEU A 214 18.33 18.23 -44.85
N LYS A 215 18.45 18.27 -43.53
CA LYS A 215 18.57 19.50 -42.74
C LYS A 215 19.84 20.27 -43.09
N THR A 216 20.95 19.57 -43.30
CA THR A 216 22.22 20.18 -43.73
C THR A 216 22.08 20.79 -45.13
N ILE A 217 21.51 20.04 -46.08
CA ILE A 217 21.31 20.51 -47.46
C ILE A 217 20.37 21.74 -47.49
N ALA A 218 19.21 21.65 -46.85
CA ALA A 218 18.24 22.74 -46.81
C ALA A 218 18.79 23.97 -46.06
N GLY A 219 19.53 23.74 -44.98
CA GLY A 219 20.16 24.79 -44.19
C GLY A 219 21.28 25.55 -44.90
N ASN A 220 21.94 24.93 -45.90
CA ASN A 220 22.91 25.60 -46.76
C ASN A 220 22.24 26.54 -47.79
N ILE A 221 20.94 26.33 -48.08
CA ILE A 221 20.14 27.22 -48.93
C ILE A 221 19.61 28.38 -48.10
N ASP A 222 18.94 28.07 -46.98
CA ASP A 222 18.43 29.07 -46.03
C ASP A 222 18.40 28.46 -44.61
N VAL A 223 19.02 29.16 -43.65
CA VAL A 223 19.11 28.73 -42.26
C VAL A 223 17.73 28.51 -41.61
N THR A 224 16.72 29.27 -42.04
CA THR A 224 15.34 29.16 -41.53
C THR A 224 14.68 27.83 -41.89
N LEU A 225 15.11 27.20 -43.00
CA LEU A 225 14.58 25.90 -43.43
C LEU A 225 14.96 24.75 -42.50
N LYS A 226 16.02 24.88 -41.68
CA LYS A 226 16.41 23.85 -40.71
C LYS A 226 15.29 23.51 -39.75
N MET A 227 14.60 24.53 -39.21
CA MET A 227 13.47 24.33 -38.29
C MET A 227 12.28 23.66 -38.99
N HIS A 228 12.05 24.01 -40.26
CA HIS A 228 11.00 23.37 -41.04
C HIS A 228 11.31 21.89 -41.31
N THR A 229 12.57 21.55 -41.62
CA THR A 229 13.01 20.16 -41.79
C THR A 229 12.88 19.34 -40.51
N ASP A 230 13.22 19.90 -39.34
CA ASP A 230 13.04 19.24 -38.04
C ASP A 230 11.55 18.95 -37.74
N ALA A 231 10.66 19.87 -38.09
CA ALA A 231 9.22 19.68 -37.94
C ALA A 231 8.72 18.52 -38.83
N LEU A 232 9.18 18.45 -40.09
CA LEU A 232 8.86 17.35 -41.00
C LEU A 232 9.42 16.01 -40.51
N HIS A 233 10.65 16.01 -39.98
CA HIS A 233 11.28 14.82 -39.39
C HIS A 233 10.43 14.27 -38.25
N THR A 234 10.06 15.14 -37.30
CA THR A 234 9.25 14.77 -36.13
C THR A 234 7.91 14.16 -36.54
N GLN A 235 7.23 14.78 -37.51
CA GLN A 235 5.95 14.28 -38.01
C GLN A 235 6.09 12.92 -38.69
N ALA A 236 7.14 12.73 -39.49
CA ALA A 236 7.35 11.49 -40.22
C ALA A 236 7.82 10.35 -39.31
N LEU A 237 8.70 10.62 -38.34
CA LEU A 237 9.13 9.65 -37.32
C LEU A 237 7.93 9.15 -36.50
N LYS A 238 7.00 10.05 -36.15
CA LYS A 238 5.76 9.66 -35.46
C LYS A 238 4.92 8.65 -36.26
N LYS A 239 4.89 8.75 -37.59
CA LYS A 239 4.21 7.77 -38.46
C LYS A 239 4.90 6.41 -38.42
N ILE A 240 6.24 6.37 -38.41
CA ILE A 240 7.02 5.12 -38.29
C ILE A 240 6.79 4.46 -36.94
N ILE A 241 6.81 5.22 -35.84
CA ILE A 241 6.50 4.71 -34.49
C ILE A 241 5.06 4.14 -34.44
N THR A 242 4.12 4.78 -35.14
CA THR A 242 2.74 4.30 -35.22
C THR A 242 2.64 2.98 -36.00
N LEU A 243 3.41 2.83 -37.09
CA LEU A 243 3.51 1.58 -37.84
C LEU A 243 4.08 0.45 -36.97
N GLU A 244 5.19 0.70 -36.26
CA GLU A 244 5.81 -0.26 -35.34
C GLU A 244 4.80 -0.76 -34.28
N LYS A 245 4.03 0.16 -33.68
CA LYS A 245 2.95 -0.20 -32.74
C LYS A 245 1.87 -1.06 -33.40
N LYS A 246 1.49 -0.76 -34.64
CA LYS A 246 0.50 -1.54 -35.40
C LYS A 246 1.03 -2.93 -35.76
N MET A 247 2.31 -3.06 -36.13
CA MET A 247 2.96 -4.34 -36.39
C MET A 247 2.92 -5.24 -35.16
N LEU A 248 3.34 -4.70 -34.00
CA LEU A 248 3.29 -5.44 -32.73
C LEU A 248 1.85 -5.82 -32.36
N SER A 249 0.89 -4.91 -32.53
CA SER A 249 -0.52 -5.18 -32.25
C SER A 249 -1.12 -6.26 -33.17
N ALA A 250 -0.76 -6.26 -34.45
CA ALA A 250 -1.18 -7.28 -35.40
C ALA A 250 -0.61 -8.65 -35.03
N GLU A 251 0.67 -8.71 -34.67
CA GLU A 251 1.30 -9.97 -34.28
C GLU A 251 0.76 -10.51 -32.96
N LYS A 252 0.49 -9.64 -31.98
CA LYS A 252 -0.15 -10.02 -30.70
C LYS A 252 -1.40 -10.86 -30.90
N LYS A 253 -2.22 -10.57 -31.92
CA LYS A 253 -3.46 -11.33 -32.19
C LYS A 253 -3.21 -12.81 -32.48
N LYS A 254 -2.00 -13.21 -32.87
CA LYS A 254 -1.64 -14.62 -33.05
C LYS A 254 -1.25 -15.33 -31.74
N PHE A 255 -1.07 -14.57 -30.66
CA PHE A 255 -0.66 -15.05 -29.33
C PHE A 255 -1.86 -15.17 -28.36
N GLU A 256 -3.08 -15.38 -28.87
CA GLU A 256 -4.31 -15.45 -28.05
C GLU A 256 -4.25 -16.52 -26.94
N ALA A 257 -3.60 -17.66 -27.20
CA ALA A 257 -3.43 -18.71 -26.20
C ALA A 257 -2.57 -18.22 -25.03
N GLN A 258 -1.43 -17.60 -25.32
CA GLN A 258 -0.53 -17.02 -24.32
C GLN A 258 -1.20 -15.86 -23.59
N GLN A 259 -1.96 -15.02 -24.29
CA GLN A 259 -2.72 -13.93 -23.66
C GLN A 259 -3.70 -14.47 -22.62
N ARG A 260 -4.49 -15.50 -22.95
CA ARG A 260 -5.42 -16.14 -21.99
C ARG A 260 -4.68 -16.73 -20.79
N GLN A 261 -3.51 -17.32 -20.99
CA GLN A 261 -2.69 -17.87 -19.92
C GLN A 261 -2.12 -16.78 -19.00
N VAL A 262 -1.60 -15.68 -19.56
CA VAL A 262 -1.16 -14.51 -18.78
C VAL A 262 -2.33 -13.92 -18.01
N GLN A 263 -3.48 -13.73 -18.65
CA GLN A 263 -4.68 -13.19 -18.00
C GLN A 263 -5.12 -14.07 -16.83
N LYS A 264 -5.09 -15.40 -17.01
CA LYS A 264 -5.39 -16.37 -15.94
C LYS A 264 -4.41 -16.23 -14.77
N LEU A 265 -3.10 -16.15 -15.03
CA LEU A 265 -2.09 -15.89 -14.00
C LEU A 265 -2.40 -14.58 -13.25
N LYS A 266 -2.62 -13.48 -13.98
CA LYS A 266 -2.85 -12.16 -13.39
C LYS A 266 -4.13 -12.12 -12.57
N THR A 267 -5.21 -12.72 -13.04
CA THR A 267 -6.50 -12.67 -12.35
C THR A 267 -6.50 -13.52 -11.07
N GLN A 268 -5.77 -14.65 -11.06
CA GLN A 268 -5.68 -15.49 -9.87
C GLN A 268 -4.65 -14.98 -8.85
N LEU A 269 -3.52 -14.44 -9.28
CA LEU A 269 -2.46 -13.93 -8.38
C LEU A 269 -2.69 -12.48 -7.95
N PHE A 270 -3.39 -11.68 -8.76
CA PHE A 270 -3.62 -10.26 -8.55
C PHE A 270 -5.09 -9.89 -8.75
N PHE A 271 -5.99 -10.53 -8.00
CA PHE A 271 -7.43 -10.29 -8.10
C PHE A 271 -7.78 -8.80 -7.98
N ASN A 272 -8.52 -8.26 -8.95
CA ASN A 272 -8.82 -6.83 -9.07
C ASN A 272 -7.57 -5.91 -9.00
N ASN A 273 -6.44 -6.36 -9.56
CA ASN A 273 -5.13 -5.68 -9.49
C ASN A 273 -4.62 -5.44 -8.06
N ASN A 274 -5.11 -6.19 -7.08
CA ASN A 274 -4.62 -6.16 -5.70
C ASN A 274 -3.74 -7.37 -5.41
N LEU A 275 -2.85 -7.24 -4.42
CA LEU A 275 -2.06 -8.37 -3.94
C LEU A 275 -2.97 -9.48 -3.37
N GLN A 276 -2.59 -10.74 -3.60
CA GLN A 276 -3.32 -11.91 -3.10
C GLN A 276 -3.56 -11.84 -1.58
N GLU A 277 -2.56 -11.45 -0.79
CA GLU A 277 -2.68 -11.31 0.67
C GLU A 277 -3.69 -10.25 1.15
N ARG A 278 -4.17 -9.37 0.26
CA ARG A 278 -5.19 -8.36 0.59
C ARG A 278 -6.61 -8.76 0.19
N THR A 279 -6.75 -9.86 -0.54
CA THR A 279 -8.03 -10.29 -1.13
C THR A 279 -8.39 -11.71 -0.73
N SER A 280 -7.39 -12.57 -0.56
CA SER A 280 -7.58 -13.99 -0.24
C SER A 280 -7.77 -14.19 1.26
N ASN A 281 -8.66 -15.13 1.60
CA ASN A 281 -8.85 -15.57 2.98
C ASN A 281 -7.95 -16.80 3.26
N ILE A 282 -7.55 -17.00 4.52
CA ILE A 282 -6.71 -18.15 4.89
C ILE A 282 -7.44 -19.50 4.82
N MET A 283 -8.77 -19.52 4.96
CA MET A 283 -9.56 -20.75 5.15
C MET A 283 -9.42 -21.75 3.99
N PRO A 284 -9.44 -21.36 2.71
CA PRO A 284 -9.19 -22.31 1.61
C PRO A 284 -7.81 -22.97 1.70
N PHE A 285 -6.78 -22.22 2.07
CA PHE A 285 -5.43 -22.78 2.23
C PHE A 285 -5.36 -23.74 3.44
N TYR A 286 -5.94 -23.34 4.56
CA TYR A 286 -6.00 -24.20 5.74
C TYR A 286 -6.85 -25.45 5.50
N GLY A 287 -7.90 -25.38 4.68
CA GLY A 287 -8.71 -26.54 4.28
C GLY A 287 -7.92 -27.58 3.48
N ASN A 288 -7.00 -27.13 2.62
CA ASN A 288 -6.19 -28.01 1.78
C ASN A 288 -4.93 -28.55 2.49
N TRP A 289 -4.27 -27.73 3.30
CA TRP A 289 -2.94 -28.05 3.86
C TRP A 289 -2.88 -27.99 5.40
N GLY A 290 -3.97 -27.65 6.08
CA GLY A 290 -4.03 -27.60 7.54
C GLY A 290 -2.94 -26.72 8.17
N LYS A 291 -2.33 -27.24 9.24
CA LYS A 291 -1.27 -26.55 9.97
C LYS A 291 0.02 -26.37 9.16
N ASP A 292 0.27 -27.22 8.17
CA ASP A 292 1.49 -27.16 7.38
C ASP A 292 1.57 -25.87 6.55
N PHE A 293 0.42 -25.31 6.16
CA PHE A 293 0.38 -23.98 5.52
C PHE A 293 0.86 -22.87 6.45
N ILE A 294 0.41 -22.89 7.71
CA ILE A 294 0.83 -21.91 8.72
C ILE A 294 2.32 -22.07 9.00
N LYS A 295 2.79 -23.32 9.15
CA LYS A 295 4.19 -23.63 9.35
C LYS A 295 5.06 -23.13 8.19
N MET A 296 4.62 -23.34 6.95
CA MET A 296 5.31 -22.84 5.76
C MET A 296 5.44 -21.31 5.78
N ILE A 297 4.38 -20.57 6.12
CA ILE A 297 4.46 -19.10 6.25
C ILE A 297 5.43 -18.72 7.35
N TYR A 298 5.34 -19.35 8.52
CA TYR A 298 6.21 -19.09 9.67
C TYR A 298 7.69 -19.30 9.32
N ASP A 299 8.04 -20.44 8.74
CA ASP A 299 9.41 -20.79 8.35
C ASP A 299 9.99 -19.82 7.30
N ASN A 300 9.13 -19.16 6.52
CA ASN A 300 9.50 -18.19 5.50
C ASN A 300 9.31 -16.72 5.94
N SER A 301 8.83 -16.46 7.15
CA SER A 301 8.65 -15.11 7.73
C SER A 301 9.92 -14.64 8.44
N LYS A 302 11.01 -14.49 7.67
CA LYS A 302 12.30 -14.04 8.21
C LYS A 302 12.17 -12.57 8.65
N GLY A 303 12.46 -12.31 9.92
CA GLY A 303 11.97 -11.12 10.63
C GLY A 303 12.42 -9.75 10.12
N LEU A 304 13.60 -9.61 9.51
CA LEU A 304 14.12 -8.31 9.04
C LEU A 304 14.29 -8.21 7.52
N ASN A 305 14.04 -9.29 6.79
CA ASN A 305 14.19 -9.29 5.33
C ASN A 305 12.95 -8.64 4.70
N GLN A 306 13.16 -7.47 4.10
CA GLN A 306 12.11 -6.71 3.40
C GLN A 306 11.92 -7.22 1.97
N GLU A 307 11.65 -8.52 1.84
CA GLU A 307 11.43 -9.18 0.55
C GLU A 307 9.96 -9.63 0.44
N PHE A 308 9.47 -9.68 -0.81
CA PHE A 308 8.17 -10.26 -1.11
C PHE A 308 8.34 -11.78 -1.30
N GLY A 309 7.79 -12.57 -0.39
CA GLY A 309 7.90 -14.02 -0.41
C GLY A 309 6.95 -14.68 -1.41
N ILE A 310 7.46 -15.61 -2.21
CA ILE A 310 6.67 -16.39 -3.17
C ILE A 310 6.70 -17.84 -2.71
N LEU A 311 5.58 -18.31 -2.17
CA LEU A 311 5.39 -19.64 -1.63
C LEU A 311 4.82 -20.52 -2.74
N LEU A 312 5.48 -21.64 -3.00
CA LEU A 312 5.12 -22.57 -4.07
C LEU A 312 4.47 -23.81 -3.47
N GLU A 313 3.35 -24.21 -4.05
CA GLU A 313 2.74 -25.51 -3.77
C GLU A 313 3.69 -26.64 -4.22
N GLN A 314 4.05 -27.54 -3.30
CA GLN A 314 4.91 -28.71 -3.52
C GLN A 314 4.16 -29.91 -4.06
#